data_AF-A0A377WAY2-F1
#
_entry.id   AF-A0A377WAY2-F1
#
_cell.length_a   1.000
_cell.length_b   1.000
_cell.length_c   1.000
_cell.angle_alpha   90.00
_cell.angle_beta   90.00
_cell.angle_gamma   90.00
#
_symmetry.space_group_name_H-M   'P 1'
#
loop_
_entity.id
_entity.type
_entity.pdbx_description
1 polymer ?
#
loop_
_entity_poly.entity_id
_entity_poly.type
_entity_poly.pdbx_seq_one_letter_code
_entity_poly.pdbx_strand_id
1 'polypeptide(L)'
;MQGTFIGFNTAGITFEDRFLALLLKIKQQNGPCQQYYLQAPILLDFLLILQNRLLMTYKRLQEEGETYKEELIAYNESLIANIPAVEMAEIQQPNPERRIMSITLKPGETESTLILVLQNEQICTLCIEDRQVEALLAGIQQALKRLMIKTLYTT
;
A
#
# COMPACT_ATOMS: atom_id res chain seq x y z
N MET A 1 -10.79 16.77 0.46
CA MET A 1 -10.32 15.51 -0.15
C MET A 1 -8.92 15.24 0.38
N GLN A 2 -8.68 14.10 1.02
CA GLN A 2 -7.30 13.62 1.20
C GLN A 2 -6.82 13.25 -0.21
N GLY A 3 -5.86 14.02 -0.74
CA GLY A 3 -5.31 13.79 -2.08
C GLY A 3 -4.52 12.48 -2.17
N THR A 4 -4.17 12.07 -3.38
CA THR A 4 -3.31 10.92 -3.62
C THR A 4 -1.98 11.06 -2.87
N PHE A 5 -1.50 9.96 -2.28
CA PHE A 5 -0.17 9.95 -1.67
C PHE A 5 0.92 10.06 -2.75
N ILE A 6 2.06 10.65 -2.40
CA ILE A 6 3.21 10.85 -3.32
C ILE A 6 4.33 9.85 -3.09
N GLY A 7 4.26 9.08 -2.00
CA GLY A 7 5.22 8.04 -1.69
C GLY A 7 4.66 7.08 -0.65
N PHE A 8 5.17 5.86 -0.62
CA PHE A 8 4.77 4.86 0.36
C PHE A 8 5.93 3.95 0.71
N ASN A 9 5.80 3.24 1.83
CA ASN A 9 6.69 2.17 2.22
C ASN A 9 5.88 1.07 2.90
N THR A 10 6.38 -0.16 2.85
CA THR A 10 5.73 -1.31 3.47
C THR A 10 6.71 -2.13 4.29
N ALA A 11 6.22 -2.72 5.37
CA ALA A 11 7.02 -3.60 6.21
C ALA A 11 6.15 -4.71 6.79
N GLY A 12 6.70 -5.92 6.85
CA GLY A 12 6.06 -7.04 7.53
C GLY A 12 6.28 -6.97 9.03
N ILE A 13 5.23 -7.20 9.81
CA ILE A 13 5.28 -7.31 11.27
C ILE A 13 5.02 -8.77 11.64
N THR A 14 5.88 -9.33 12.49
CA THR A 14 5.73 -10.68 13.01
C THR A 14 5.63 -10.68 14.53
N PHE A 15 4.95 -11.69 15.07
CA PHE A 15 4.94 -12.01 16.49
C PHE A 15 5.11 -13.53 16.61
N GLU A 16 6.07 -13.98 17.42
CA GLU A 16 6.45 -15.41 17.51
C GLU A 16 6.64 -16.06 16.12
N ASP A 17 7.41 -15.41 15.25
CA ASP A 17 7.71 -15.83 13.87
C ASP A 17 6.49 -16.06 12.95
N ARG A 18 5.31 -15.61 13.38
CA ARG A 18 4.08 -15.63 12.60
C ARG A 18 3.75 -14.23 12.10
N PHE A 19 3.25 -14.15 10.87
CA PHE A 19 2.78 -12.90 10.30
C PHE A 19 1.65 -12.32 11.16
N LEU A 20 1.83 -11.10 11.64
CA LEU A 20 0.83 -10.39 12.43
C LEU A 20 0.06 -9.38 11.55
N ALA A 21 0.80 -8.53 10.84
CA ALA A 21 0.24 -7.50 9.97
C ALA A 21 1.29 -6.98 8.97
N LEU A 22 0.82 -6.34 7.91
CA LEU A 22 1.62 -5.47 7.06
C LEU A 22 1.43 -4.02 7.53
N LEU A 23 2.53 -3.30 7.75
CA LEU A 23 2.53 -1.84 7.81
C LEU A 23 2.50 -1.28 6.39
N LEU A 24 1.55 -0.39 6.11
CA LEU A 24 1.55 0.51 4.97
C LEU A 24 1.72 1.94 5.48
N LYS A 25 2.87 2.56 5.21
CA LYS A 25 3.15 3.97 5.51
C LYS A 25 3.06 4.78 4.24
N ILE A 26 2.26 5.84 4.24
CA ILE A 26 2.08 6.72 3.07
C ILE A 26 2.50 8.15 3.40
N LYS A 27 3.06 8.83 2.42
CA LYS A 27 3.45 10.24 2.46
C LYS A 27 2.50 11.04 1.58
N GLN A 28 1.79 12.01 2.17
CA GLN A 28 0.99 12.97 1.42
C GLN A 28 1.86 14.16 0.97
N GLN A 29 1.41 14.90 -0.04
CA GLN A 29 2.19 16.00 -0.61
C GLN A 29 2.54 17.09 0.41
N ASN A 30 1.58 17.47 1.27
CA ASN A 30 1.73 18.55 2.25
C ASN A 30 1.28 18.13 3.66
N GLY A 31 1.52 16.88 4.06
CA GLY A 31 1.01 16.35 5.32
C GLY A 31 1.97 15.38 6.01
N PRO A 32 1.73 15.09 7.31
CA PRO A 32 2.47 14.04 7.99
C PRO A 32 2.25 12.70 7.30
N CYS A 33 3.20 11.78 7.47
CA CYS A 33 3.00 10.42 7.03
C CYS A 33 1.83 9.78 7.79
N GLN A 34 1.01 9.02 7.08
CA GLN A 34 -0.03 8.20 7.67
C GLN A 34 0.44 6.75 7.69
N GLN A 35 0.00 5.99 8.68
CA GLN A 35 0.34 4.58 8.85
C GLN A 35 -0.94 3.78 8.96
N TYR A 36 -0.94 2.60 8.37
CA TYR A 36 -2.04 1.66 8.42
C TYR A 36 -1.50 0.25 8.65
N TYR A 37 -2.21 -0.52 9.47
CA TYR A 37 -1.85 -1.92 9.74
C TYR A 37 -2.91 -2.85 9.18
N LEU A 38 -2.49 -3.74 8.29
CA LEU A 38 -3.34 -4.69 7.58
C LEU A 38 -3.05 -6.10 8.06
N GLN A 39 -3.99 -6.69 8.79
CA GLN A 39 -3.93 -8.13 9.10
C GLN A 39 -4.27 -8.95 7.85
N ALA A 40 -3.98 -10.25 7.86
CA ALA A 40 -4.07 -11.10 6.66
C ALA A 40 -5.40 -11.00 5.88
N PRO A 41 -6.60 -10.99 6.51
CA PRO A 41 -7.86 -10.84 5.77
C PRO A 41 -7.95 -9.49 5.03
N ILE A 42 -7.56 -8.42 5.71
CA ILE A 42 -7.59 -7.06 5.17
C ILE A 42 -6.53 -6.86 4.09
N LEU A 43 -5.36 -7.49 4.24
CA LEU A 43 -4.34 -7.51 3.21
C LEU A 43 -4.82 -8.26 1.96
N LEU A 44 -5.56 -9.36 2.12
CA LEU A 44 -6.15 -10.09 0.99
C LEU A 44 -7.18 -9.22 0.25
N ASP A 45 -8.10 -8.57 0.97
CA ASP A 45 -9.06 -7.64 0.37
C ASP A 45 -8.35 -6.52 -0.40
N PHE A 46 -7.29 -5.96 0.19
CA PHE A 46 -6.49 -4.92 -0.44
C PHE A 46 -5.79 -5.42 -1.72
N LEU A 47 -5.21 -6.62 -1.69
CA LEU A 47 -4.56 -7.24 -2.85
C LEU A 47 -5.54 -7.52 -3.99
N LEU A 48 -6.76 -7.97 -3.69
CA LEU A 48 -7.81 -8.17 -4.69
C LEU A 48 -8.19 -6.85 -5.38
N ILE A 49 -8.29 -5.77 -4.60
CA ILE A 49 -8.55 -4.43 -5.14
C ILE A 49 -7.40 -3.97 -6.03
N LEU A 50 -6.14 -4.12 -5.59
CA LEU A 50 -4.96 -3.76 -6.39
C LEU A 50 -4.88 -4.59 -7.67
N GLN A 51 -5.18 -5.89 -7.61
CA GLN A 51 -5.20 -6.76 -8.78
C GLN A 51 -6.25 -6.30 -9.80
N ASN A 52 -7.45 -5.92 -9.36
CA ASN A 52 -8.47 -5.36 -10.24
C ASN A 52 -8.00 -4.05 -10.90
N ARG A 53 -7.36 -3.15 -10.13
CA ARG A 53 -6.81 -1.91 -10.70
C ARG A 53 -5.64 -2.16 -11.65
N LEU A 54 -4.83 -3.18 -11.42
CA LEU A 54 -3.73 -3.53 -12.32
C LEU A 54 -4.26 -3.91 -13.71
N LEU A 55 -5.41 -4.57 -13.80
CA LEU A 55 -6.07 -4.85 -15.08
C LEU A 55 -6.45 -3.57 -15.83
N MET A 56 -6.89 -2.54 -15.10
CA MET A 56 -7.19 -1.22 -15.69
C MET A 56 -5.92 -0.52 -16.19
N THR A 57 -4.83 -0.57 -15.41
CA THR A 57 -3.51 -0.07 -15.82
C THR A 57 -3.04 -0.77 -17.10
N TYR A 58 -3.18 -2.09 -17.18
CA TYR A 58 -2.78 -2.87 -18.37
C TYR A 58 -3.64 -2.54 -19.59
N LYS A 59 -4.96 -2.37 -19.42
CA LYS A 59 -5.86 -1.94 -20.49
C LYS A 59 -5.44 -0.58 -21.05
N ARG A 60 -5.15 0.40 -20.18
CA ARG A 60 -4.68 1.73 -20.61
C ARG A 60 -3.34 1.65 -21.33
N LEU A 61 -2.42 0.80 -20.84
CA LEU A 61 -1.14 0.55 -21.52
C LEU A 61 -1.32 -0.01 -22.94
N GLN A 62 -2.32 -0.87 -23.17
CA GLN A 62 -2.63 -1.36 -24.51
C GLN A 62 -3.22 -0.28 -25.42
N GLU A 63 -4.02 0.64 -24.87
CA GLU A 63 -4.69 1.72 -25.61
C GLU A 63 -3.74 2.87 -25.96
N GLU A 64 -2.87 3.26 -25.03
CA GLU A 64 -2.01 4.45 -25.12
C GLU A 64 -0.53 4.13 -25.41
N GLY A 65 -0.12 2.86 -25.28
CA GLY A 65 1.20 2.39 -25.68
C GLY A 65 2.36 3.06 -24.93
N GLU A 66 3.36 3.51 -25.69
CA GLU A 66 4.61 4.05 -25.13
C GLU A 66 4.41 5.35 -24.34
N THR A 67 3.43 6.20 -24.69
CA THR A 67 3.17 7.44 -23.94
C THR A 67 2.81 7.15 -22.48
N TYR A 68 1.89 6.23 -22.24
CA TYR A 68 1.51 5.85 -20.88
C TYR A 68 2.64 5.14 -20.14
N LYS A 69 3.46 4.37 -20.85
CA LYS A 69 4.64 3.72 -20.27
C LYS A 69 5.69 4.73 -19.78
N GLU A 70 5.97 5.77 -20.55
CA GLU A 70 6.86 6.86 -20.14
C GLU A 70 6.32 7.59 -18.90
N GLU A 71 5.01 7.83 -18.85
CA GLU A 71 4.35 8.39 -17.67
C GLU A 71 4.52 7.51 -16.42
N LEU A 72 4.35 6.19 -16.55
CA LEU A 72 4.55 5.24 -15.44
C LEU A 72 6.01 5.24 -14.95
N ILE A 73 6.99 5.31 -15.85
CA ILE A 73 8.41 5.37 -15.49
C ILE A 73 8.70 6.66 -14.72
N ALA A 74 8.31 7.81 -15.27
CA ALA A 74 8.53 9.11 -14.62
C ALA A 74 7.83 9.18 -13.24
N TYR A 75 6.63 8.60 -13.14
CA TYR A 75 5.91 8.53 -11.87
C TYR A 75 6.63 7.65 -10.84
N ASN A 76 7.13 6.47 -11.25
CA ASN A 76 7.88 5.57 -10.38
C ASN A 76 9.16 6.22 -9.84
N GLU A 77 9.89 6.99 -10.66
CA GLU A 77 11.05 7.75 -10.19
C GLU A 77 10.68 8.76 -9.11
N SER A 78 9.57 9.50 -9.30
CA SER A 78 9.05 10.43 -8.30
C SER A 78 8.62 9.74 -7.02
N LEU A 79 8.01 8.56 -7.14
CA LEU A 79 7.57 7.75 -6.00
C LEU A 79 8.77 7.25 -5.17
N ILE A 80 9.84 6.79 -5.83
CA ILE A 80 11.08 6.36 -5.17
C ILE A 80 11.71 7.51 -4.39
N ALA A 81 11.77 8.70 -4.97
CA ALA A 81 12.29 9.89 -4.31
C ALA A 81 11.49 10.32 -3.06
N ASN A 82 10.26 9.80 -2.91
CA ASN A 82 9.33 10.16 -1.85
C ASN A 82 9.03 9.03 -0.85
N ILE A 83 9.76 7.91 -0.92
CA ILE A 83 9.58 6.78 0.00
C ILE A 83 9.78 7.27 1.46
N PRO A 84 8.76 7.19 2.33
CA PRO A 84 8.92 7.51 3.74
C PRO A 84 9.77 6.42 4.43
N ALA A 85 10.67 6.83 5.32
CA ALA A 85 11.39 5.88 6.17
C ALA A 85 10.41 5.16 7.09
N VAL A 86 10.61 3.86 7.31
CA VAL A 86 9.91 3.09 8.34
C VAL A 86 10.77 3.07 9.60
N GLU A 87 10.20 3.51 10.71
CA GLU A 87 10.84 3.57 12.02
C GLU A 87 10.59 2.27 12.79
N MET A 88 11.60 1.82 13.56
CA MET A 88 11.47 0.57 14.32
C MET A 88 10.33 0.61 15.36
N ALA A 89 10.03 1.80 15.91
CA ALA A 89 8.89 1.98 16.81
C ALA A 89 7.55 1.63 16.14
N GLU A 90 7.39 1.92 14.84
CA GLU A 90 6.17 1.62 14.08
C GLU A 90 5.95 0.11 13.90
N ILE A 91 7.02 -0.69 14.03
CA ILE A 91 7.02 -2.15 13.89
C ILE A 91 6.93 -2.84 15.25
N GLN A 92 7.70 -2.39 16.23
CA GLN A 92 7.75 -3.00 17.56
C GLN A 92 6.56 -2.61 18.44
N GLN A 93 6.01 -1.41 18.25
CA GLN A 93 4.89 -0.87 19.00
C GLN A 93 3.83 -0.32 18.04
N PRO A 94 3.20 -1.18 17.20
CA PRO A 94 2.25 -0.71 16.21
C PRO A 94 1.03 -0.07 16.90
N ASN A 95 0.63 1.12 16.45
CA ASN A 95 -0.53 1.80 17.00
C ASN A 95 -1.82 1.02 16.65
N PRO A 96 -2.52 0.43 17.63
CA PRO A 96 -3.72 -0.37 17.35
C PRO A 96 -4.85 0.44 16.71
N GLU A 97 -4.95 1.73 16.99
CA GLU A 97 -5.97 2.61 16.39
C GLU A 97 -5.79 2.80 14.88
N ARG A 98 -4.60 2.50 14.35
CA ARG A 98 -4.30 2.55 12.91
C ARG A 98 -4.52 1.21 12.22
N ARG A 99 -5.00 0.19 12.93
CA ARG A 99 -5.40 -1.08 12.32
C ARG A 99 -6.65 -0.87 11.48
N ILE A 100 -6.59 -1.31 10.23
CA ILE A 100 -7.76 -1.33 9.35
C ILE A 100 -8.58 -2.58 9.70
N MET A 101 -9.88 -2.39 9.93
CA MET A 101 -10.86 -3.44 10.22
C MET A 101 -11.69 -3.83 9.01
N SER A 102 -11.88 -2.92 8.05
CA SER A 102 -12.52 -3.23 6.76
C SER A 102 -12.10 -2.24 5.69
N ILE A 103 -12.15 -2.69 4.43
CA ILE A 103 -11.91 -1.86 3.25
C ILE A 103 -13.15 -1.94 2.37
N THR A 104 -13.63 -0.79 1.89
CA THR A 104 -14.66 -0.71 0.86
C THR A 104 -14.12 0.07 -0.33
N LEU A 105 -14.24 -0.52 -1.52
CA LEU A 105 -13.81 0.11 -2.77
C LEU A 105 -14.93 1.00 -3.33
N LYS A 106 -14.61 2.27 -3.55
CA LYS A 106 -15.35 3.14 -4.45
C LYS A 106 -14.52 3.31 -5.74
N PRO A 107 -14.90 2.63 -6.84
CA PRO A 107 -14.14 2.70 -8.08
C PRO A 107 -14.29 4.09 -8.74
N GLY A 108 -13.22 4.55 -9.38
CA GLY A 108 -13.24 5.68 -10.31
C GLY A 108 -12.51 5.30 -11.61
N GLU A 109 -12.43 6.24 -12.57
CA GLU A 109 -11.87 5.96 -13.90
C GLU A 109 -10.34 5.78 -13.87
N THR A 110 -9.62 6.73 -13.29
CA THR A 110 -8.14 6.75 -13.23
C THR A 110 -7.60 6.57 -11.81
N GLU A 111 -8.46 6.71 -10.81
CA GLU A 111 -8.18 6.47 -9.40
C GLU A 111 -9.32 5.71 -8.73
N SER A 112 -9.03 5.11 -7.58
CA SER A 112 -10.02 4.51 -6.69
C SER A 112 -9.90 5.09 -5.31
N THR A 113 -11.05 5.32 -4.67
CA THR A 113 -11.09 5.69 -3.25
C THR A 113 -11.38 4.43 -2.44
N LEU A 114 -10.47 4.09 -1.53
CA LEU A 114 -10.71 3.12 -0.48
C LEU A 114 -11.31 3.85 0.72
N ILE A 115 -12.45 3.35 1.20
CA ILE A 115 -13.04 3.75 2.47
C ILE A 115 -12.55 2.74 3.50
N LEU A 116 -11.80 3.21 4.49
CA LEU A 116 -11.17 2.40 5.53
C LEU A 116 -11.91 2.62 6.84
N VAL A 117 -12.32 1.54 7.49
CA VAL A 117 -12.79 1.59 8.89
C VAL A 117 -11.63 1.15 9.77
N LEU A 118 -11.23 1.99 10.71
CA LEU A 118 -10.15 1.71 11.65
C LEU A 118 -10.69 1.04 12.92
N GLN A 119 -9.79 0.46 13.71
CA GLN A 119 -10.14 -0.23 14.97
C GLN A 119 -10.82 0.68 15.99
N ASN A 120 -10.50 1.98 15.98
CA ASN A 120 -11.15 2.98 16.82
C ASN A 120 -12.44 3.56 16.18
N GLU A 121 -13.03 2.85 15.21
CA GLU A 121 -14.24 3.22 14.47
C GLU A 121 -14.10 4.47 13.58
N GLN A 122 -12.92 5.10 13.55
CA GLN A 122 -12.67 6.22 12.64
C GLN A 122 -12.71 5.73 11.19
N ILE A 123 -13.38 6.52 10.36
CA ILE A 123 -13.43 6.30 8.92
C ILE A 123 -12.43 7.25 8.26
N CYS A 124 -11.53 6.70 7.44
CA CYS A 124 -10.64 7.49 6.60
C CYS A 124 -10.70 7.02 5.15
N THR A 125 -10.12 7.83 4.26
CA THR A 125 -10.09 7.55 2.82
C THR A 125 -8.66 7.45 2.34
N LEU A 126 -8.39 6.48 1.47
CA LEU A 126 -7.13 6.35 0.77
C LEU A 126 -7.39 6.34 -0.74
N CYS A 127 -6.90 7.34 -1.46
CA CYS A 127 -6.95 7.36 -2.91
C CYS A 127 -5.74 6.61 -3.50
N ILE A 128 -6.01 5.77 -4.51
CA ILE A 128 -5.01 4.99 -5.25
C ILE A 128 -5.20 5.27 -6.72
N GLU A 129 -4.18 5.86 -7.34
CA GLU A 129 -4.11 6.04 -8.78
C GLU A 129 -3.59 4.77 -9.47
N ASP A 130 -4.05 4.52 -10.70
CA ASP A 130 -3.60 3.35 -11.50
C ASP A 130 -2.08 3.27 -11.64
N ARG A 131 -1.42 4.43 -11.67
CA ARG A 131 0.04 4.58 -11.78
C ARG A 131 0.80 4.07 -10.54
N GLN A 132 0.11 3.91 -9.41
CA GLN A 132 0.70 3.48 -8.14
C GLN A 132 0.59 1.97 -7.92
N VAL A 133 -0.29 1.30 -8.66
CA VAL A 133 -0.75 -0.06 -8.35
C VAL A 133 0.37 -1.08 -8.45
N GLU A 134 1.17 -1.01 -9.51
CA GLU A 134 2.30 -1.94 -9.71
C GLU A 134 3.35 -1.78 -8.60
N ALA A 135 3.71 -0.53 -8.27
CA ALA A 135 4.65 -0.25 -7.20
C ALA A 135 4.12 -0.75 -5.84
N LEU A 136 2.84 -0.51 -5.51
CA LEU A 136 2.22 -1.01 -4.29
C LEU A 136 2.29 -2.54 -4.19
N LEU A 137 1.92 -3.25 -5.26
CA LEU A 137 1.99 -4.72 -5.31
C LEU A 137 3.43 -5.21 -5.11
N ALA A 138 4.41 -4.60 -5.79
CA ALA A 138 5.81 -4.95 -5.66
C ALA A 138 6.34 -4.70 -4.24
N GLY A 139 5.97 -3.57 -3.62
CA GLY A 139 6.33 -3.23 -2.24
C GLY A 139 5.78 -4.26 -1.25
N ILE A 140 4.49 -4.59 -1.34
CA ILE A 140 3.85 -5.61 -0.50
C ILE A 140 4.53 -6.97 -0.68
N GLN A 141 4.75 -7.39 -1.93
CA GLN A 141 5.41 -8.66 -2.22
C GLN A 141 6.82 -8.71 -1.63
N GLN A 142 7.59 -7.62 -1.73
CA GLN A 142 8.93 -7.54 -1.15
C GLN A 142 8.89 -7.62 0.38
N ALA A 143 7.96 -6.92 1.03
CA ALA A 143 7.79 -6.97 2.47
C ALA A 143 7.47 -8.39 2.97
N LEU A 144 6.54 -9.09 2.30
CA LEU A 144 6.19 -10.47 2.63
C LEU A 144 7.35 -11.45 2.35
N LYS A 145 8.08 -11.27 1.24
CA LYS A 145 9.25 -12.10 0.91
C LYS A 145 10.34 -12.00 1.97
N ARG A 146 10.60 -10.80 2.51
CA ARG A 146 11.59 -10.60 3.58
C ARG A 146 11.22 -11.37 4.85
N LEU A 147 9.94 -11.51 5.16
CA LEU A 147 9.49 -12.34 6.30
C LEU A 147 9.78 -13.82 6.06
N MET A 148 9.44 -14.35 4.88
CA MET A 148 9.66 -15.75 4.54
C MET A 148 11.16 -16.13 4.55
N ILE A 149 12.03 -15.23 4.06
CA ILE A 149 13.47 -15.45 4.08
C ILE A 149 14.02 -15.48 5.52
N LYS A 150 13.52 -14.62 6.42
CA LYS A 150 13.96 -14.59 7.82
C LYS A 150 13.68 -15.91 8.54
N THR A 151 12.57 -16.58 8.21
CA THR A 151 12.20 -17.89 8.77
C THR A 151 13.14 -19.02 8.33
N LEU A 152 13.80 -18.91 7.16
CA LEU A 152 14.68 -19.97 6.63
C LEU A 152 16.09 -19.97 7.25
N TYR A 153 16.49 -18.88 7.93
CA TYR A 153 17.82 -18.75 8.56
C TYR A 153 17.78 -18.85 10.09
N THR A 154 16.63 -19.23 10.67
CA THR A 154 16.42 -19.36 12.12
C THR A 154 16.17 -20.80 12.61
N THR A 155 16.28 -21.79 11.71
CA THR A 155 16.37 -23.23 12.02
C THR A 155 17.81 -23.72 11.92
#